data_AF-I0QQ08-F1
#
_entry.id   AF-I0QQ08-F1
#
_cell.length_a   1.000
_cell.length_b   1.000
_cell.length_c   1.000
_cell.angle_alpha   90.00
_cell.angle_beta   90.00
_cell.angle_gamma   90.00
#
_symmetry.space_group_name_H-M   'P 1'
#
loop_
_entity.id
_entity.type
_entity.pdbx_description
1 polymer ?
#
loop_
_entity_poly.entity_id
_entity_poly.type
_entity_poly.pdbx_seq_one_letter_code
_entity_poly.pdbx_strand_id
1 'polypeptide(L)' 'MKRSWFFYDDLTSAEADELILQYQSRNIQTRRQLNPDRLSWSVSAYLEETPRRPRPSSRWLSALGKII' A
#
# COMPACT_ATOMS: atom_id res chain seq x y z
N MET A 1 12.08 13.49 -6.35
CA MET A 1 11.09 12.40 -6.14
C MET A 1 11.76 11.38 -5.25
N LYS A 2 11.31 11.23 -3.99
CA LYS A 2 11.86 10.20 -3.11
C LYS A 2 11.16 8.89 -3.44
N ARG A 3 11.93 7.82 -3.58
CA ARG A 3 11.40 6.46 -3.73
C ARG A 3 11.75 5.71 -2.47
N SER A 4 10.77 5.04 -1.89
CA SER A 4 10.96 4.20 -0.71
C SER A 4 10.42 2.80 -0.99
N TRP A 5 10.93 1.86 -0.20
CA TRP A 5 10.44 0.50 -0.21
C TRP A 5 9.22 0.43 0.71
N PHE A 6 8.09 0.05 0.16
CA PHE A 6 6.89 -0.28 0.92
C PHE A 6 6.94 -1.77 1.21
N PHE A 7 6.77 -2.13 2.48
CA PHE A 7 6.80 -3.50 2.95
C PHE A 7 5.39 -3.94 3.28
N TYR A 8 5.02 -5.11 2.79
CA TYR A 8 3.77 -5.79 3.10
C TYR A 8 4.15 -7.15 3.70
N ASP A 9 3.87 -7.34 4.98
CA ASP A 9 4.01 -8.59 5.72
C ASP A 9 2.68 -9.36 5.79
N ASP A 10 2.76 -10.64 6.17
CA ASP A 10 1.61 -11.54 6.39
C ASP A 10 0.66 -11.74 5.20
N LEU A 11 1.18 -11.72 3.96
CA LEU A 11 0.39 -12.04 2.78
C LEU A 11 0.33 -13.55 2.54
N THR A 12 -0.83 -14.02 2.09
CA THR A 12 -0.94 -15.36 1.51
C THR A 12 -0.26 -15.44 0.15
N SER A 13 -0.02 -16.67 -0.34
CA SER A 13 0.58 -16.88 -1.66
C SER A 13 -0.23 -16.23 -2.79
N ALA A 14 -1.56 -16.26 -2.70
CA ALA A 14 -2.43 -15.70 -3.72
C ALA A 14 -2.42 -14.16 -3.69
N GLU A 15 -2.51 -13.57 -2.49
CA GLU A 15 -2.44 -12.11 -2.32
C GLU A 15 -1.10 -11.55 -2.77
N ALA A 16 0.00 -12.23 -2.44
CA ALA A 16 1.33 -11.83 -2.87
C ALA A 16 1.47 -11.84 -4.40
N ASP A 17 0.90 -12.85 -5.07
CA ASP A 17 0.94 -12.96 -6.53
C ASP A 17 0.11 -11.86 -7.21
N GLU A 18 -1.12 -11.63 -6.72
CA GLU A 18 -2.00 -10.57 -7.22
C GLU A 18 -1.37 -9.18 -7.04
N LEU A 19 -0.76 -8.92 -5.87
CA LEU A 19 -0.09 -7.67 -5.56
C LEU A 19 1.12 -7.44 -6.49
N ILE A 20 1.90 -8.48 -6.74
CA ILE A 20 3.04 -8.43 -7.68
C ILE A 20 2.54 -8.15 -9.10
N LEU A 21 1.51 -8.86 -9.58
CA LEU A 21 0.94 -8.64 -10.91
C LEU A 21 0.44 -7.20 -11.07
N GLN A 22 -0.25 -6.67 -10.06
CA GLN A 22 -0.75 -5.30 -10.08
C GLN A 22 0.40 -4.28 -10.17
N TYR A 23 1.47 -4.47 -9.40
CA TYR A 23 2.64 -3.59 -9.45
C TYR A 23 3.45 -3.74 -10.74
N GLN A 24 3.62 -4.96 -11.25
CA GLN A 24 4.27 -5.22 -12.53
C GLN A 24 3.52 -4.58 -13.69
N SER A 25 2.18 -4.60 -13.69
CA SER A 25 1.37 -3.91 -14.70
C SER A 25 1.62 -2.39 -14.75
N ARG A 26 2.04 -1.83 -13.61
CA ARG A 26 2.40 -0.41 -13.45
C ARG A 26 3.90 -0.15 -13.64
N ASN A 27 4.67 -1.16 -14.04
CA ASN A 27 6.12 -1.10 -14.22
C ASN A 27 6.87 -0.71 -12.93
N ILE A 28 6.34 -1.15 -11.79
CA ILE A 28 6.90 -0.90 -10.46
C ILE A 28 7.76 -2.11 -10.05
N GLN A 29 8.96 -1.84 -9.54
CA GLN A 29 9.87 -2.88 -9.12
C GLN A 29 9.41 -3.50 -7.80
N THR A 30 9.18 -4.82 -7.81
CA THR A 30 8.74 -5.59 -6.64
C THR A 30 9.72 -6.70 -6.28
N ARG A 31 9.81 -7.04 -5.00
CA ARG A 31 10.54 -8.19 -4.48
C ARG A 31 9.62 -9.03 -3.61
N ARG A 32 9.66 -10.35 -3.81
CA ARG A 32 8.94 -11.33 -2.99
C ARG A 32 9.92 -12.11 -2.13
N GLN A 33 9.59 -12.33 -0.87
CA GLN A 33 10.37 -13.11 0.08
C GLN A 33 9.44 -14.01 0.90
N LEU A 34 9.86 -15.25 1.14
CA LEU A 34 9.14 -16.17 2.02
C LEU A 34 9.53 -15.88 3.47
N ASN A 35 8.54 -15.81 4.37
CA ASN A 35 8.79 -15.58 5.79
C ASN A 35 9.39 -16.81 6.49
N PRO A 36 10.04 -16.64 7.65
CA PRO A 36 10.60 -17.75 8.43
C PRO A 36 9.54 -18.80 8.80
N ASP A 37 8.31 -18.34 8.98
CA ASP A 37 7.13 -19.16 9.31
C ASP A 37 6.67 -20.06 8.15
N ARG A 38 7.25 -19.91 6.94
CA ARG A 38 6.99 -20.67 5.71
C ARG A 38 5.53 -20.66 5.21
N LEU A 39 4.64 -19.98 5.93
CA LEU A 39 3.22 -19.84 5.64
C LEU A 39 2.92 -18.49 4.99
N SER A 40 3.58 -17.43 5.47
CA SER A 40 3.40 -16.05 5.01
C SER A 40 4.45 -15.62 3.99
N TRP A 41 4.07 -14.70 3.11
CA TRP A 41 4.96 -14.03 2.17
C TRP A 41 5.11 -12.55 2.55
N SER A 42 6.35 -12.05 2.47
CA SER A 42 6.64 -10.63 2.49
C SER A 42 6.86 -10.12 1.08
N VAL A 43 6.18 -9.03 0.71
CA VAL A 43 6.38 -8.35 -0.57
C VAL A 43 6.85 -6.94 -0.32
N SER A 44 7.91 -6.52 -1.01
CA SER A 44 8.35 -5.14 -1.02
C SER A 44 8.24 -4.51 -2.39
N ALA A 45 7.62 -3.33 -2.45
CA ALA A 45 7.40 -2.58 -3.68
C ALA A 45 8.15 -1.26 -3.65
N TYR A 46 8.84 -0.94 -4.73
CA TYR A 46 9.61 0.30 -4.86
C TYR A 46 8.74 1.40 -5.45
N LEU A 47 8.11 2.17 -4.58
CA LEU A 47 7.15 3.20 -4.97
C LEU A 47 7.75 4.59 -4.83
N GLU A 48 7.31 5.49 -5.70
CA GLU A 48 7.53 6.92 -5.51
C GLU A 48 6.66 7.39 -4.34
N GLU A 49 7.29 7.93 -3.30
CA GLU A 49 6.57 8.60 -2.23
C GLU A 49 5.92 9.84 -2.81
N THR A 50 4.62 9.76 -3.10
CA THR A 50 3.86 10.97 -3.40
C THR A 50 3.78 11.75 -2.09
N PRO A 51 4.29 12.99 -2.01
CA PRO A 51 4.21 13.80 -0.80
C PRO A 51 2.78 14.24 -0.47
N ARG A 52 1.80 13.86 -1.30
CA ARG A 52 0.42 14.28 -1.17
C ARG A 52 -0.29 13.32 -0.22
N ARG A 53 -0.16 13.57 1.09
CA ARG A 53 -1.15 13.06 2.05
C ARG A 53 -2.54 13.41 1.50
N PRO A 54 -3.49 12.47 1.42
CA PRO A 54 -4.86 12.83 1.09
C PRO A 54 -5.29 13.88 2.10
N ARG A 55 -5.50 15.12 1.64
CA ARG A 55 -6.01 16.19 2.50
C ARG A 55 -7.40 15.69 2.92
N PRO A 56 -7.66 15.44 4.22
CA PRO A 56 -9.01 15.09 4.63
C PRO A 56 -9.92 16.23 4.18
N SER A 57 -10.88 15.92 3.31
CA SER A 57 -11.86 16.92 2.89
C SER A 57 -12.67 17.31 4.11
N SER A 58 -12.62 18.58 4.52
CA SER A 58 -13.40 19.12 5.67
C SER A 58 -14.92 19.02 5.50
N ARG A 59 -15.42 18.37 4.45
CA ARG A 59 -16.84 18.18 4.13
C ARG A 59 -17.61 17.40 5.21
N TRP A 60 -16.91 16.68 6.10
CA TRP A 60 -17.51 15.98 7.24
C TRP A 60 -17.73 16.87 8.49
N LEU A 61 -16.98 17.97 8.62
CA LEU A 61 -17.12 18.89 9.77
C LEU A 61 -18.31 19.85 9.64
N SER A 62 -18.84 20.03 8.42
CA SER A 62 -19.94 20.97 8.15
C SER A 62 -21.34 20.44 8.51
N ALA A 63 -21.46 19.15 8.84
CA ALA A 63 -22.76 18.52 9.10
C ALA A 63 -23.20 18.55 10.58
N LEU A 64 -22.30 18.87 11.52
CA LEU A 64 -22.60 18.82 12.97
C LEU A 64 -22.84 20.19 13.63
N GLY A 65 -22.78 21.29 12.86
CA GLY A 65 -22.90 22.65 13.38
C GLY A 65 -24.25 23.32 13.20
N LYS A 66 -25.33 22.57 12.93
CA LYS A 66 -26.66 23.15 12.69
C LYS A 66 -27.76 22.35 13.38
N ILE A 67 -27.67 22.26 14.71
CA ILE A 67 -28.82 22.01 15.55
C ILE A 67 -28.94 23.26 16.44
N ILE A 68 -29.94 24.06 16.11
CA ILE A 68 -30.48 25.18 16.87
C ILE A 68 -31.25 24.60 18.06
#